data_AF-A0A9W6LU98-F1
#
_entry.id   AF-A0A9W6LU98-F1
#
_cell.length_a   1.000
_cell.length_b   1.000
_cell.length_c   1.000
_cell.angle_alpha   90.00
_cell.angle_beta   90.00
_cell.angle_gamma   90.00
#
_symmetry.space_group_name_H-M   'P 1'
#
loop_
_entity.id
_entity.type
_entity.pdbx_description
1 polymer ?
#
loop_
_entity_poly.entity_id
_entity_poly.type
_entity_poly.pdbx_seq_one_letter_code
_entity_poly.pdbx_strand_id
1 'polypeptide(L)'
;MHGYRPLSDEPDPRPLPSSDAASPALDSAVEALSGLFLDTRLETDLPDLLWSFVNLFHRKVQRIDRELDDNETAQRRSQAEQDASEIRSVELERLIAQGLTLTERRNAFEFFRDHLAELYATETGSSWRPRSGSQVNHRALTAAMVDSRDFLNAKKLAEMQVLLPPGPRSLRWRR
;
A
#
# COMPACT_ATOMS: atom_id res chain seq x y z
N MET A 1 -4.61 -14.45 -26.26
CA MET A 1 -5.16 -14.49 -24.89
C MET A 1 -6.34 -13.52 -24.86
N HIS A 2 -7.56 -14.01 -24.67
CA HIS A 2 -8.79 -13.21 -24.79
C HIS A 2 -8.93 -12.23 -23.63
N GLY A 3 -9.19 -10.96 -23.96
CA GLY A 3 -9.34 -9.88 -23.00
C GLY A 3 -10.69 -9.94 -22.30
N TYR A 4 -10.69 -10.45 -21.07
CA TYR A 4 -11.77 -10.16 -20.13
C TYR A 4 -11.76 -8.66 -19.84
N ARG A 5 -12.84 -7.97 -20.21
CA ARG A 5 -13.14 -6.60 -19.78
C ARG A 5 -14.31 -6.70 -18.81
N PRO A 6 -14.10 -6.49 -17.49
CA PRO A 6 -15.21 -6.22 -16.60
C PRO A 6 -16.07 -5.09 -17.19
N LEU A 7 -17.39 -5.18 -17.05
CA LEU A 7 -18.23 -4.00 -17.16
C LEU A 7 -17.69 -2.96 -16.16
N SER A 8 -17.78 -1.66 -16.46
CA SER A 8 -17.20 -0.57 -15.65
C SER A 8 -17.66 -0.53 -14.18
N ASP A 9 -18.60 -1.39 -13.81
CA ASP A 9 -19.36 -1.40 -12.58
C ASP A 9 -19.13 -2.69 -11.74
N GLU A 10 -18.49 -3.71 -12.30
CA GLU A 10 -18.21 -4.97 -11.58
C GLU A 10 -16.75 -5.01 -11.10
N PRO A 11 -16.50 -5.42 -9.83
CA PRO A 11 -15.15 -5.67 -9.34
C PRO A 11 -14.45 -6.72 -10.21
N ASP A 12 -13.23 -6.44 -10.66
CA ASP A 12 -12.42 -7.43 -11.39
C ASP A 12 -11.98 -8.53 -10.41
N PRO A 13 -12.44 -9.78 -10.56
CA PRO A 13 -12.18 -10.83 -9.58
C PRO A 13 -10.77 -11.41 -9.69
N ARG A 14 -9.97 -10.97 -10.68
CA ARG A 14 -8.62 -11.51 -10.88
C ARG A 14 -7.70 -11.05 -9.75
N PRO A 15 -6.89 -11.97 -9.18
CA PRO A 15 -5.98 -11.61 -8.12
C PRO A 15 -4.88 -10.68 -8.65
N LEU A 16 -4.40 -9.80 -7.77
CA LEU A 16 -3.13 -9.12 -8.00
C LEU A 16 -1.98 -10.15 -7.94
N PRO A 17 -0.86 -9.91 -8.66
CA PRO A 17 0.32 -10.76 -8.51
C PRO A 17 0.82 -10.72 -7.07
N SER A 18 1.17 -11.89 -6.52
CA SER A 18 1.81 -11.99 -5.21
C SER A 18 3.21 -11.39 -5.24
N SER A 19 3.73 -10.99 -4.08
CA SER A 19 5.14 -10.58 -3.93
C SER A 19 6.10 -11.65 -4.48
N ASP A 20 5.83 -12.92 -4.16
CA ASP A 20 6.68 -14.04 -4.53
C ASP A 20 6.72 -14.29 -6.04
N ALA A 21 5.65 -13.94 -6.76
CA ALA A 21 5.64 -13.99 -8.21
C ALA A 21 6.23 -12.71 -8.84
N ALA A 22 6.05 -11.56 -8.20
CA ALA A 22 6.46 -10.27 -8.73
C ALA A 22 7.98 -10.02 -8.59
N SER A 23 8.58 -10.31 -7.44
CA SER A 23 10.01 -10.10 -7.20
C SER A 23 10.91 -10.75 -8.25
N PRO A 24 10.85 -12.08 -8.51
CA PRO A 24 11.73 -12.70 -9.50
C PRO A 24 11.50 -12.18 -10.93
N ALA A 25 10.27 -11.76 -11.25
CA ALA A 25 9.97 -11.15 -12.55
C ALA A 25 10.60 -9.76 -12.69
N LEU A 26 10.60 -8.95 -11.63
CA LEU A 26 11.27 -7.65 -11.59
C LEU A 26 12.80 -7.80 -11.60
N ASP A 27 13.34 -8.77 -10.85
CA ASP A 27 14.76 -9.12 -10.84
C ASP A 27 15.22 -9.47 -12.26
N SER A 28 14.52 -10.38 -12.92
CA SER A 28 14.83 -10.79 -14.29
C SER A 28 14.76 -9.63 -15.28
N ALA A 29 13.82 -8.70 -15.11
CA ALA A 29 13.70 -7.52 -15.96
C ALA A 29 14.88 -6.56 -15.79
N VAL A 30 15.32 -6.34 -14.54
CA VAL A 30 16.50 -5.51 -14.25
C VAL A 30 17.77 -6.19 -14.74
N GLU A 31 17.96 -7.48 -14.46
CA GLU A 31 19.13 -8.25 -14.92
C GLU A 31 19.26 -8.22 -16.45
N ALA A 32 18.17 -8.47 -17.18
CA ALA A 32 18.18 -8.41 -18.63
C ALA A 32 18.50 -6.99 -19.15
N LEU A 33 17.99 -5.95 -18.49
CA LEU A 33 18.28 -4.57 -18.86
C LEU A 33 19.75 -4.23 -18.56
N SER A 34 20.26 -4.53 -17.37
CA SER A 34 21.67 -4.32 -16.99
C SER A 34 22.61 -5.06 -17.94
N GLY A 35 22.33 -6.32 -18.25
CA GLY A 35 23.16 -7.13 -19.14
C GLY A 35 23.29 -6.62 -20.58
N LEU A 36 22.39 -5.74 -21.05
CA LEU A 36 22.53 -5.08 -22.35
C LEU A 36 23.55 -3.93 -22.33
N PHE A 37 23.82 -3.35 -21.17
CA PHE A 37 24.60 -2.11 -21.03
C PHE A 37 25.96 -2.34 -20.36
N LEU A 38 26.04 -3.27 -19.40
CA LEU A 38 27.28 -3.64 -18.73
C LEU A 38 28.34 -4.13 -19.73
N ASP A 39 29.60 -3.76 -19.51
CA ASP A 39 30.73 -4.07 -20.40
C ASP A 39 30.60 -3.51 -21.83
N THR A 40 29.73 -2.51 -22.01
CA THR A 40 29.56 -1.80 -23.29
C THR A 40 29.89 -0.32 -23.15
N ARG A 41 29.99 0.38 -24.28
CA ARG A 41 30.14 1.85 -24.29
C ARG A 41 28.92 2.60 -23.74
N LEU A 42 27.81 1.92 -23.47
CA LEU A 42 26.58 2.49 -22.94
C LEU A 42 26.45 2.29 -21.42
N GLU A 43 27.42 1.64 -20.76
CA GLU A 43 27.35 1.33 -19.33
C GLU A 43 27.09 2.57 -18.47
N THR A 44 27.65 3.72 -18.86
CA THR A 44 27.45 5.00 -18.16
C THR A 44 26.01 5.51 -18.19
N ASP A 45 25.18 5.04 -19.13
CA ASP A 45 23.77 5.40 -19.26
C ASP A 45 22.84 4.53 -18.40
N LEU A 46 23.31 3.36 -17.94
CA LEU A 46 22.53 2.39 -17.17
C LEU A 46 21.86 3.00 -15.92
N PRO A 47 22.55 3.82 -15.09
CA PRO A 47 21.92 4.41 -13.91
C PRO A 47 20.69 5.26 -14.23
N ASP A 48 20.69 6.11 -15.26
CA ASP A 48 19.53 6.94 -15.58
C ASP A 48 18.35 6.09 -16.11
N LEU A 49 18.65 5.01 -16.84
CA LEU A 49 17.65 4.07 -17.32
C LEU A 49 17.00 3.29 -16.17
N LEU A 50 17.80 2.72 -15.26
CA LEU A 50 17.29 2.04 -14.08
C LEU A 50 16.49 3.01 -13.19
N TRP A 51 16.99 4.23 -13.00
CA TRP A 51 16.27 5.27 -12.27
C TRP A 51 14.88 5.54 -12.89
N SER A 52 14.84 5.65 -14.21
CA SER A 52 13.61 5.88 -14.98
C SER A 52 12.65 4.68 -14.91
N PHE A 53 13.18 3.46 -14.83
CA PHE A 53 12.40 2.24 -14.67
C PHE A 53 11.69 2.22 -13.31
N VAL A 54 12.39 2.48 -12.21
CA VAL A 54 11.75 2.64 -10.88
C VAL A 54 10.71 3.77 -10.90
N ASN A 55 11.05 4.89 -11.55
CA ASN A 55 10.18 6.07 -11.62
C ASN A 55 8.88 5.82 -12.41
N LEU A 56 8.83 4.83 -13.30
CA LEU A 56 7.59 4.41 -13.97
C LEU A 56 6.54 3.94 -12.96
N PHE A 57 6.95 3.10 -12.01
CA PHE A 57 6.09 2.55 -10.96
C PHE A 57 5.72 3.62 -9.94
N HIS A 58 6.68 4.48 -9.57
CA HIS A 58 6.40 5.64 -8.72
C HIS A 58 5.30 6.56 -9.30
N ARG A 59 5.38 6.91 -10.59
CA ARG A 59 4.33 7.70 -11.27
C ARG A 59 3.00 6.97 -11.38
N LYS A 60 2.99 5.63 -11.34
CA LYS A 60 1.74 4.85 -11.31
C LYS A 60 1.10 4.91 -9.93
N VAL A 61 1.88 4.80 -8.85
CA VAL A 61 1.42 5.03 -7.46
C VAL A 61 0.76 6.40 -7.33
N GLN A 62 1.44 7.48 -7.74
CA GLN A 62 0.90 8.85 -7.68
C GLN A 62 -0.38 9.09 -8.50
N ARG A 63 -0.62 8.28 -9.52
CA ARG A 63 -1.90 8.33 -10.27
C ARG A 63 -3.01 7.65 -9.48
N ILE A 64 -2.73 6.50 -8.89
CA ILE A 64 -3.69 5.77 -8.06
C ILE A 64 -4.03 6.55 -6.79
N ASP A 65 -3.05 7.24 -6.18
CA ASP A 65 -3.31 8.10 -5.02
C ASP A 65 -4.32 9.20 -5.34
N ARG A 66 -4.21 9.85 -6.51
CA ARG A 66 -5.21 10.83 -6.94
C ARG A 66 -6.58 10.21 -7.20
N GLU A 67 -6.62 9.00 -7.80
CA GLU A 67 -7.87 8.24 -7.96
C GLU A 67 -8.50 7.90 -6.60
N LEU A 68 -7.69 7.61 -5.57
CA LEU A 68 -8.14 7.37 -4.19
C LEU A 68 -8.69 8.64 -3.55
N ASP A 69 -7.99 9.77 -3.65
CA ASP A 69 -8.44 11.06 -3.10
C ASP A 69 -9.81 11.47 -3.67
N ASP A 70 -9.99 11.29 -4.99
CA ASP A 70 -11.26 11.55 -5.67
C ASP A 70 -12.36 10.59 -5.17
N ASN A 71 -12.05 9.30 -5.02
CA ASN A 71 -12.97 8.29 -4.52
C ASN A 71 -13.37 8.56 -3.05
N GLU A 72 -12.43 8.93 -2.18
CA GLU A 72 -12.72 9.30 -0.79
C GLU A 72 -13.62 10.53 -0.71
N THR A 73 -13.38 11.52 -1.57
CA THR A 73 -14.24 12.72 -1.67
C THR A 73 -15.66 12.33 -2.10
N ALA A 74 -15.79 11.43 -3.07
CA ALA A 74 -17.09 10.90 -3.51
C ALA A 74 -17.79 10.11 -2.40
N GLN A 75 -17.08 9.27 -1.64
CA GLN A 75 -17.63 8.55 -0.50
C GLN A 75 -18.17 9.50 0.57
N ARG A 76 -17.38 10.52 0.97
CA ARG A 76 -17.80 11.52 1.97
C ARG A 76 -19.05 12.27 1.53
N ARG A 77 -19.09 12.68 0.25
CA ARG A 77 -20.26 13.33 -0.33
C ARG A 77 -21.48 12.41 -0.33
N SER A 78 -21.32 11.17 -0.79
CA SER A 78 -22.40 10.17 -0.81
C SER A 78 -22.96 9.91 0.59
N GLN A 79 -22.11 9.83 1.62
CA GLN A 79 -22.54 9.70 3.02
C GLN A 79 -23.31 10.93 3.52
N ALA A 80 -22.87 12.14 3.18
CA ALA A 80 -23.53 13.37 3.58
C ALA A 80 -24.91 13.57 2.91
N GLU A 81 -25.07 13.07 1.68
CA GLU A 81 -26.30 13.15 0.89
C GLU A 81 -27.25 11.95 1.10
N GLN A 82 -26.98 11.06 2.07
CA GLN A 82 -27.83 9.89 2.32
C GLN A 82 -29.26 10.27 2.71
N ASP A 83 -30.22 9.61 2.07
CA ASP A 83 -31.66 9.78 2.27
C ASP A 83 -32.37 8.46 2.68
N ALA A 84 -31.59 7.45 3.06
CA ALA A 84 -32.02 6.09 3.35
C ALA A 84 -32.68 5.36 2.16
N SER A 85 -32.46 5.82 0.92
CA SER A 85 -32.87 5.07 -0.27
C SER A 85 -31.91 3.92 -0.58
N GLU A 86 -32.44 2.81 -1.08
CA GLU A 86 -31.63 1.65 -1.51
C GLU A 86 -30.64 2.03 -2.62
N ILE A 87 -31.04 2.92 -3.53
CA ILE A 87 -30.19 3.40 -4.63
C ILE A 87 -28.92 4.06 -4.07
N ARG A 88 -29.06 4.98 -3.11
CA ARG A 88 -27.91 5.66 -2.50
C ARG A 88 -27.05 4.74 -1.65
N SER A 89 -27.64 3.71 -1.03
CA SER A 89 -26.89 2.67 -0.32
C SER A 89 -26.01 1.87 -1.28
N VAL A 90 -26.57 1.43 -2.41
CA VAL A 90 -25.84 0.67 -3.43
C VAL A 90 -24.74 1.51 -4.08
N GLU A 91 -24.98 2.79 -4.35
CA GLU A 91 -23.95 3.72 -4.85
C GLU A 91 -22.77 3.84 -3.88
N LEU A 92 -23.05 3.96 -2.57
CA LEU A 92 -22.02 4.03 -1.55
C LEU A 92 -21.21 2.72 -1.45
N GLU A 93 -21.88 1.56 -1.45
CA GLU A 93 -21.23 0.25 -1.45
C GLU A 93 -20.30 0.07 -2.65
N ARG A 94 -20.71 0.55 -3.82
CA ARG A 94 -19.87 0.54 -5.03
C ARG A 94 -18.64 1.43 -4.87
N LEU A 95 -18.79 2.64 -4.33
CA LEU A 95 -17.67 3.54 -4.08
C LEU A 95 -16.66 2.94 -3.09
N ILE A 96 -17.16 2.26 -2.06
CA ILE A 96 -16.34 1.54 -1.07
C ILE A 96 -15.58 0.40 -1.74
N ALA A 97 -16.26 -0.43 -2.54
CA ALA A 97 -15.62 -1.53 -3.27
C ALA A 97 -14.53 -1.02 -4.22
N GLN A 98 -14.79 0.08 -4.93
CA GLN A 98 -13.79 0.72 -5.79
C GLN A 98 -12.59 1.24 -4.99
N GLY A 99 -12.82 1.86 -3.83
CA GLY A 99 -11.77 2.34 -2.94
C GLY A 99 -10.87 1.21 -2.43
N LEU A 100 -11.46 0.05 -2.11
CA LEU A 100 -10.70 -1.15 -1.73
C LEU A 100 -9.80 -1.62 -2.88
N THR A 101 -10.34 -1.78 -4.09
CA THR A 101 -9.56 -2.17 -5.27
C THR A 101 -8.43 -1.18 -5.57
N LEU A 102 -8.68 0.13 -5.45
CA LEU A 102 -7.66 1.16 -5.64
C LEU A 102 -6.54 1.05 -4.58
N THR A 103 -6.90 0.79 -3.34
CA THR A 103 -5.95 0.59 -2.23
C THR A 103 -5.06 -0.62 -2.47
N GLU A 104 -5.63 -1.76 -2.85
CA GLU A 104 -4.87 -2.98 -3.16
C GLU A 104 -3.91 -2.76 -4.33
N ARG A 105 -4.39 -2.10 -5.40
CA ARG A 105 -3.55 -1.73 -6.56
C ARG A 105 -2.41 -0.82 -6.15
N ARG A 106 -2.66 0.21 -5.34
CA ARG A 106 -1.60 1.10 -4.82
C ARG A 106 -0.55 0.29 -4.08
N ASN A 107 -0.96 -0.56 -3.15
CA ASN A 107 -0.04 -1.35 -2.33
C ASN A 107 0.85 -2.27 -3.19
N ALA A 108 0.30 -2.88 -4.24
CA ALA A 108 1.08 -3.68 -5.18
C ALA A 108 2.10 -2.82 -5.96
N PHE A 109 1.71 -1.66 -6.46
CA PHE A 109 2.63 -0.76 -7.19
C PHE A 109 3.68 -0.11 -6.29
N GLU A 110 3.36 0.15 -5.01
CA GLU A 110 4.35 0.57 -4.00
C GLU A 110 5.39 -0.52 -3.76
N PHE A 111 4.95 -1.77 -3.62
CA PHE A 111 5.86 -2.91 -3.49
C PHE A 111 6.79 -3.03 -4.70
N PHE A 112 6.28 -2.93 -5.94
CA PHE A 112 7.13 -2.98 -7.13
C PHE A 112 8.14 -1.83 -7.18
N ARG A 113 7.69 -0.61 -6.85
CA ARG A 113 8.57 0.57 -6.79
C ARG A 113 9.70 0.36 -5.79
N ASP A 114 9.39 -0.11 -4.59
CA ASP A 114 10.38 -0.24 -3.52
C ASP A 114 11.33 -1.41 -3.78
N HIS A 115 10.84 -2.54 -4.29
CA HIS A 115 11.70 -3.66 -4.74
C HIS A 115 12.66 -3.23 -5.86
N LEU A 116 12.15 -2.50 -6.87
CA LEU A 116 13.00 -1.96 -7.94
C LEU A 116 14.00 -0.90 -7.44
N ALA A 117 13.65 -0.14 -6.39
CA ALA A 117 14.57 0.82 -5.77
C ALA A 117 15.73 0.10 -5.05
N GLU A 118 15.49 -1.06 -4.46
CA GLU A 118 16.53 -1.92 -3.88
C GLU A 118 17.46 -2.50 -4.96
N LEU A 119 16.89 -2.97 -6.07
CA LEU A 119 17.66 -3.42 -7.23
C LEU A 119 18.50 -2.29 -7.82
N TYR A 120 17.92 -1.10 -8.01
CA TYR A 120 18.66 0.09 -8.44
C TYR A 120 19.86 0.37 -7.52
N ALA A 121 19.68 0.26 -6.21
CA ALA A 121 20.77 0.48 -5.26
C ALA A 121 21.86 -0.59 -5.35
N THR A 122 21.47 -1.83 -5.58
CA THR A 122 22.41 -2.94 -5.82
C THR A 122 23.23 -2.72 -7.09
N GLU A 123 22.58 -2.36 -8.19
CA GLU A 123 23.22 -2.20 -9.50
C GLU A 123 24.09 -0.94 -9.60
N THR A 124 23.68 0.17 -8.95
CA THR A 124 24.35 1.48 -9.12
C THR A 124 25.18 1.91 -7.92
N GLY A 125 25.07 1.22 -6.78
CA GLY A 125 25.67 1.61 -5.51
C GLY A 125 25.05 2.86 -4.86
N SER A 126 23.99 3.43 -5.46
CA SER A 126 23.34 4.67 -4.99
C SER A 126 21.88 4.42 -4.64
N SER A 127 21.35 5.04 -3.59
CA SER A 127 19.92 4.91 -3.28
C SER A 127 19.06 5.62 -4.33
N TRP A 128 17.99 4.95 -4.79
CA TRP A 128 16.99 5.60 -5.63
C TRP A 128 16.19 6.64 -4.84
N ARG A 129 15.91 7.80 -5.45
CA ARG A 129 14.98 8.81 -4.94
C ARG A 129 14.22 9.48 -6.08
N PRO A 130 12.94 9.83 -5.91
CA PRO A 130 12.23 10.60 -6.92
C PRO A 130 12.82 12.01 -7.02
N ARG A 131 12.87 12.55 -8.24
CA ARG A 131 13.39 13.92 -8.50
C ARG A 131 12.46 15.01 -7.93
N SER A 132 11.21 14.67 -7.68
CA SER A 132 10.18 15.56 -7.12
C SER A 132 9.13 14.75 -6.38
N GLY A 133 8.58 15.32 -5.30
CA GLY A 133 7.54 14.68 -4.49
C GLY A 133 8.10 13.80 -3.39
N SER A 134 7.20 13.24 -2.58
CA SER A 134 7.54 12.35 -1.47
C SER A 134 7.47 10.88 -1.90
N GLN A 135 8.35 10.05 -1.33
CA GLN A 135 8.24 8.59 -1.39
C GLN A 135 7.55 8.11 -0.10
N VAL A 136 6.22 8.13 -0.11
CA VAL A 136 5.42 7.51 0.96
C VAL A 136 5.19 6.03 0.61
N ASN A 137 5.27 5.18 1.62
CA ASN A 137 4.82 3.79 1.55
C ASN A 137 3.64 3.64 2.52
N HIS A 138 2.43 3.56 1.97
CA HIS A 138 1.19 3.58 2.75
C HIS A 138 0.94 2.24 3.46
N ARG A 139 1.45 1.13 2.92
CA ARG A 139 1.38 -0.18 3.59
C ARG A 139 2.18 -0.19 4.88
N ALA A 140 3.43 0.30 4.84
CA ALA A 140 4.28 0.42 6.01
C ALA A 140 3.72 1.44 7.02
N LEU A 141 3.17 2.55 6.53
CA LEU A 141 2.50 3.55 7.37
C LEU A 141 1.29 2.97 8.11
N THR A 142 0.48 2.17 7.43
CA THR A 142 -0.71 1.54 8.03
C THR A 142 -0.32 0.52 9.10
N ALA A 143 0.68 -0.33 8.83
CA ALA A 143 1.20 -1.25 9.84
C ALA A 143 1.75 -0.50 11.07
N ALA A 144 2.58 0.54 10.85
CA ALA A 144 3.12 1.35 11.93
C ALA A 144 2.05 2.13 12.72
N MET A 145 0.97 2.59 12.08
CA MET A 145 -0.16 3.26 12.75
C MET A 145 -1.02 2.29 13.56
N VAL A 146 -1.26 1.07 13.05
CA VAL A 146 -1.95 0.02 13.80
C VAL A 146 -1.12 -0.37 15.03
N ASP A 147 0.17 -0.64 14.85
CA ASP A 147 1.10 -0.95 15.94
C ASP A 147 1.18 0.19 16.97
N SER A 148 1.18 1.45 16.51
CA SER A 148 1.16 2.63 17.38
C SER A 148 -0.14 2.73 18.19
N ARG A 149 -1.29 2.46 17.58
CA ARG A 149 -2.59 2.47 18.25
C ARG A 149 -2.70 1.34 19.28
N ASP A 150 -2.22 0.15 18.95
CA ASP A 150 -2.18 -1.00 19.86
C ASP A 150 -1.24 -0.73 21.03
N PHE A 151 -0.07 -0.14 20.79
CA PHE A 151 0.84 0.31 21.84
C PHE A 151 0.18 1.34 22.78
N LEU A 152 -0.51 2.35 22.23
CA LEU A 152 -1.22 3.35 23.04
C LEU A 152 -2.37 2.75 23.85
N ASN A 153 -3.10 1.78 23.29
CA ASN A 153 -4.16 1.06 23.99
C ASN A 153 -3.61 0.17 25.11
N ALA A 154 -2.53 -0.57 24.85
CA ALA A 154 -1.84 -1.38 25.86
C ALA A 154 -1.31 -0.54 27.02
N LYS A 155 -0.73 0.64 26.73
CA LYS A 155 -0.31 1.60 27.74
C LYS A 155 -1.48 2.09 28.60
N LYS A 156 -2.60 2.48 27.98
CA LYS A 156 -3.82 2.90 28.72
C LYS A 156 -4.35 1.77 29.62
N LEU A 157 -4.39 0.54 29.13
CA LEU A 157 -4.82 -0.62 29.92
C LEU A 157 -3.87 -0.89 31.10
N ALA A 158 -2.56 -0.75 30.90
CA ALA A 158 -1.58 -0.90 31.98
C ALA A 158 -1.73 0.18 33.05
N GLU A 159 -1.89 1.45 32.65
CA GLU A 159 -2.15 2.56 33.57
C GLU A 159 -3.48 2.37 34.34
N MET A 160 -4.52 1.87 33.67
CA MET A 160 -5.82 1.60 34.29
C MET A 160 -5.77 0.39 35.24
N GLN A 161 -4.93 -0.61 34.96
CA GLN A 161 -4.74 -1.77 35.84
C GLN A 161 -3.95 -1.43 37.12
N VAL A 162 -3.04 -0.46 37.06
CA VAL A 162 -2.31 0.05 38.24
C VAL A 162 -3.23 0.84 39.18
N LEU A 163 -4.34 1.38 38.67
CA LEU A 163 -5.34 2.14 39.44
C LEU A 163 -6.45 1.27 40.08
N LEU A 164 -6.42 -0.06 39.92
CA LEU A 164 -7.36 -0.95 40.61
C LEU A 164 -6.96 -1.08 42.09
N PRO A 165 -7.80 -0.64 43.05
CA PRO A 165 -7.49 -0.83 44.46
C PRO A 165 -7.49 -2.33 44.80
N PRO A 166 -6.61 -2.80 45.72
CA PRO A 166 -6.56 -4.19 46.09
C PRO A 166 -7.93 -4.65 46.62
N GLY A 167 -8.52 -5.64 45.95
CA GLY A 167 -9.84 -6.18 46.30
C GLY A 167 -9.90 -6.72 47.73
N PRO A 168 -11.07 -6.71 48.38
CA PRO A 168 -11.20 -7.04 49.80
C PRO A 168 -10.88 -8.51 50.06
N ARG A 169 -9.86 -8.77 50.88
CA ARG A 169 -9.54 -10.09 51.44
C ARG A 169 -10.74 -10.61 52.25
N SER A 170 -11.48 -11.56 51.71
CA SER A 170 -12.49 -12.29 52.49
C SER A 170 -11.80 -13.24 53.47
N LEU A 171 -11.73 -12.84 54.75
CA LEU A 171 -11.39 -13.72 55.86
C LEU A 171 -12.51 -14.75 56.04
N ARG A 172 -12.27 -15.99 55.61
CA ARG A 172 -13.15 -17.13 55.91
C ARG A 172 -12.76 -17.67 57.29
N TRP A 173 -13.58 -17.36 58.29
CA TRP A 173 -13.45 -17.88 59.66
C TRP A 173 -13.78 -19.38 59.73
N ARG A 174 -13.03 -20.07 60.59
CA ARG A 174 -13.14 -21.50 60.94
C ARG A 174 -14.53 -21.87 61.50
N ARG A 175 -14.88 -23.14 61.34
CA ARG A 175 -15.15 -24.02 62.49
C ARG A 175 -14.42 -25.33 62.29
#